data_AF-A0A1X6NUV7-F1
#
_entry.id   AF-A0A1X6NUV7-F1
#
_cell.length_a   1.000
_cell.length_b   1.000
_cell.length_c   1.000
_cell.angle_alpha   90.00
_cell.angle_beta   90.00
_cell.angle_gamma   90.00
#
_symmetry.space_group_name_H-M   'P 1'
#
loop_
_entity.id
_entity.type
_entity.pdbx_description
1 polymer ?
#
loop_
_entity_poly.entity_id
_entity_poly.type
_entity_poly.pdbx_seq_one_letter_code
_entity_poly.pdbx_strand_id
1 'polypeptide(L)'
;MSTGNPPLPGTPPSPAPDTSSMRLVTAATGAVRRRVTVGSRFFGEGSTRVRDRLAMISWKAGTGWLFDPNTLAQLGTWAYAGEGWGIAWDGDAAVYLSNGSSTIQVFHASNYTAGVPLRTVAVTNGGLPIARLNELEVVCGELWANVWLTTVLVRIDPATGVVVGTVDMRGLLTRMVAGGVFDEAKRRSGGAVLNGIAWDRGGAGGGHAKADAPTLWVTGKWWPRVFEVTVDDPAVDWGKCAGLPAAGLP
;
A
#
# COMPACT_ATOMS: atom_id res chain seq x y z
N MET A 1 6.98 -0.10 -3.13
CA MET A 1 7.00 1.00 -4.13
C MET A 1 7.76 2.19 -3.59
N SER A 2 8.39 3.02 -4.43
CA SER A 2 8.90 4.34 -4.01
C SER A 2 8.07 5.40 -4.72
N THR A 3 7.00 5.87 -4.08
CA THR A 3 6.32 7.09 -4.51
C THR A 3 7.07 8.25 -3.85
N GLY A 4 7.44 9.26 -4.63
CA GLY A 4 7.74 10.56 -4.02
C GLY A 4 6.49 11.04 -3.25
N ASN A 5 6.61 12.06 -2.43
CA ASN A 5 5.42 12.86 -2.18
C ASN A 5 5.18 13.71 -3.43
N PRO A 6 3.92 13.86 -3.89
CA PRO A 6 3.64 14.98 -4.77
C PRO A 6 4.12 16.26 -4.05
N PRO A 7 4.67 17.24 -4.78
CA PRO A 7 5.10 18.49 -4.16
C PRO A 7 3.94 19.07 -3.35
N LEU A 8 4.23 19.47 -2.11
CA LEU A 8 3.25 20.20 -1.30
C LEU A 8 2.90 21.50 -2.04
N PRO A 9 1.67 22.03 -1.87
CA PRO A 9 1.33 23.33 -2.44
C PRO A 9 2.37 24.38 -2.02
N GLY A 10 3.07 24.98 -2.99
CA GLY A 10 4.05 26.05 -2.75
C GLY A 10 5.53 25.65 -2.67
N THR A 11 5.90 24.37 -2.82
CA THR A 11 7.33 23.99 -2.92
C THR A 11 7.83 23.99 -4.37
N PRO A 12 9.01 24.59 -4.68
CA PRO A 12 9.58 24.55 -6.03
C PRO A 12 9.91 23.10 -6.43
N PRO A 13 9.76 22.73 -7.71
CA PRO A 13 10.06 21.39 -8.18
C PRO A 13 11.55 21.05 -8.00
N SER A 14 11.82 19.81 -7.59
CA SER A 14 13.17 19.22 -7.59
C SER A 14 13.77 19.23 -9.02
N PRO A 15 15.09 19.42 -9.20
CA PRO A 15 15.72 19.64 -10.51
C PRO A 15 15.69 18.45 -11.49
N ALA A 16 15.13 17.32 -11.11
CA ALA A 16 14.64 16.29 -12.03
C ALA A 16 13.29 15.78 -11.53
N PRO A 17 12.24 15.68 -12.36
CA PRO A 17 11.04 14.99 -11.93
C PRO A 17 11.42 13.53 -11.71
N ASP A 18 11.44 13.09 -10.46
CA ASP A 18 11.56 11.67 -10.13
C ASP A 18 10.45 10.94 -10.87
N THR A 19 10.81 10.24 -11.94
CA THR A 19 9.85 9.48 -12.72
C THR A 19 9.34 8.33 -11.86
N SER A 20 8.02 8.29 -11.70
CA SER A 20 7.34 7.23 -10.96
C SER A 20 7.67 5.88 -11.57
N SER A 21 7.87 4.87 -10.71
CA SER A 21 8.31 3.56 -11.18
C SER A 21 7.80 2.43 -10.31
N MET A 22 7.49 1.31 -10.96
CA MET A 22 7.32 0.02 -10.32
C MET A 22 8.70 -0.66 -10.19
N ARG A 23 8.93 -1.32 -9.05
CA ARG A 23 10.22 -1.94 -8.72
C ARG A 23 9.99 -3.30 -8.09
N LEU A 24 10.76 -4.30 -8.53
CA LEU A 24 10.97 -5.53 -7.78
C LEU A 24 12.22 -5.35 -6.93
N VAL A 25 12.12 -5.63 -5.64
CA VAL A 25 13.20 -5.41 -4.67
C VAL A 25 13.49 -6.69 -3.90
N THR A 26 14.76 -6.91 -3.54
CA THR A 26 15.13 -7.97 -2.60
C THR A 26 14.78 -7.50 -1.20
N ALA A 27 13.84 -8.15 -0.49
CA ALA A 27 13.42 -7.71 0.84
C ALA A 27 14.59 -7.53 1.82
N ALA A 28 15.51 -8.50 1.87
CA ALA A 28 16.64 -8.48 2.81
C ALA A 28 17.63 -7.31 2.62
N THR A 29 17.76 -6.77 1.41
CA THR A 29 18.80 -5.77 1.09
C THR A 29 18.24 -4.47 0.54
N GLY A 30 16.96 -4.42 0.18
CA GLY A 30 16.35 -3.32 -0.56
C GLY A 30 16.86 -3.16 -2.00
N ALA A 31 17.73 -4.05 -2.48
CA ALA A 31 18.32 -3.96 -3.81
C ALA A 31 17.26 -4.11 -4.91
N VAL A 32 17.20 -3.13 -5.81
CA VAL A 32 16.28 -3.14 -6.95
C VAL A 32 16.74 -4.17 -7.98
N ARG A 33 15.94 -5.21 -8.20
CA ARG A 33 16.19 -6.27 -9.20
C ARG A 33 15.71 -5.87 -10.59
N ARG A 34 14.54 -5.23 -10.65
CA ARG A 34 13.91 -4.75 -11.88
C ARG A 34 13.19 -3.44 -11.61
N ARG A 35 13.11 -2.58 -12.63
CA ARG A 35 12.40 -1.31 -12.59
C ARG A 35 11.76 -1.04 -13.93
N VAL A 36 10.52 -0.54 -13.91
CA VAL A 36 9.85 0.05 -15.07
C VAL A 36 9.29 1.41 -14.67
N THR A 37 9.45 2.41 -15.53
CA THR A 37 8.90 3.75 -15.31
C THR A 37 7.53 3.86 -15.96
N VAL A 38 6.66 4.68 -15.36
CA VAL A 38 5.50 5.22 -16.07
C VAL A 38 5.88 6.59 -16.60
N GLY A 39 5.32 6.98 -17.74
CA GLY A 39 5.70 8.23 -18.44
C GLY A 39 5.71 9.44 -17.49
N SER A 40 6.64 10.38 -17.70
CA SER A 40 6.94 11.48 -16.76
C SER A 40 5.77 12.41 -16.42
N ARG A 41 4.69 12.38 -17.22
CA ARG A 41 3.44 13.10 -16.94
C ARG A 41 2.60 12.47 -15.82
N PHE A 42 2.90 11.24 -15.42
CA PHE A 42 2.14 10.49 -14.44
C PHE A 42 2.87 10.42 -13.10
N PHE A 43 2.09 10.61 -12.05
CA PHE A 43 2.54 10.34 -10.68
C PHE A 43 1.94 9.00 -10.24
N GLY A 44 2.81 8.00 -10.06
CA GLY A 44 2.43 6.67 -9.61
C GLY A 44 2.13 6.65 -8.13
N GLU A 45 1.05 5.99 -7.77
CA GLU A 45 0.60 5.72 -6.40
C GLU A 45 0.44 4.21 -6.23
N GLY A 46 -0.38 3.72 -5.30
CA GLY A 46 -0.44 2.33 -4.85
C GLY A 46 -0.22 1.23 -5.89
N SER A 47 0.30 0.09 -5.41
CA SER A 47 0.45 -1.10 -6.23
C SER A 47 0.16 -2.36 -5.45
N THR A 48 -0.47 -3.33 -6.10
CA THR A 48 -0.71 -4.65 -5.53
C THR A 48 -0.66 -5.72 -6.61
N ARG A 49 -0.60 -6.98 -6.21
CA ARG A 49 -0.83 -8.09 -7.12
C ARG A 49 -2.34 -8.33 -7.22
N VAL A 50 -2.83 -8.55 -8.43
CA VAL A 50 -4.20 -9.03 -8.66
C VAL A 50 -4.10 -10.24 -9.59
N ARG A 51 -4.36 -11.43 -9.06
CA ARG A 51 -4.17 -12.72 -9.76
C ARG A 51 -2.76 -12.88 -10.34
N ASP A 52 -2.65 -12.90 -11.67
CA ASP A 52 -1.42 -13.15 -12.43
C ASP A 52 -0.66 -11.87 -12.81
N ARG A 53 -1.10 -10.70 -12.32
CA ARG A 53 -0.58 -9.38 -12.74
C ARG A 53 -0.23 -8.51 -11.54
N LEU A 54 0.73 -7.62 -11.73
CA LEU A 54 0.94 -6.48 -10.85
C LEU A 54 0.13 -5.30 -11.37
N ALA A 55 -0.68 -4.69 -10.51
CA ALA A 55 -1.43 -3.47 -10.79
C ALA A 55 -0.75 -2.29 -10.11
N MET A 56 -0.64 -1.18 -10.84
CA MET A 56 -0.21 0.13 -10.32
C MET A 56 -1.26 1.16 -10.67
N ILE A 57 -1.50 2.13 -9.79
CA ILE A 57 -2.40 3.25 -10.05
C ILE A 57 -1.64 4.59 -10.10
N SER A 58 -2.30 5.63 -10.58
CA SER A 58 -1.82 7.01 -10.56
C SER A 58 -2.60 7.89 -9.61
N TRP A 59 -1.99 8.99 -9.18
CA TRP A 59 -2.63 9.94 -8.29
C TRP A 59 -3.87 10.59 -8.93
N LYS A 60 -3.70 11.46 -9.92
CA LYS A 60 -4.78 12.30 -10.47
C LYS A 60 -5.24 11.92 -11.87
N ALA A 61 -4.53 11.01 -12.53
CA ALA A 61 -4.74 10.76 -13.94
C ALA A 61 -5.85 9.72 -14.22
N GLY A 62 -6.44 9.11 -13.19
CA GLY A 62 -7.47 8.07 -13.37
C GLY A 62 -6.97 6.88 -14.21
N THR A 63 -5.65 6.64 -14.21
CA THR A 63 -4.97 5.66 -15.06
C THR A 63 -4.22 4.66 -14.21
N GLY A 64 -4.37 3.37 -14.49
CA GLY A 64 -3.58 2.32 -13.92
C GLY A 64 -2.85 1.49 -15.00
N TRP A 65 -1.80 0.80 -14.57
CA TRP A 65 -0.95 -0.04 -15.41
C TRP A 65 -0.95 -1.47 -14.89
N LEU A 66 -0.88 -2.41 -15.83
CA LEU A 66 -0.73 -3.83 -15.55
C LEU A 66 0.66 -4.27 -15.99
N PHE A 67 1.34 -5.02 -15.14
CA PHE A 67 2.67 -5.55 -15.43
C PHE A 67 2.74 -7.05 -15.17
N ASP A 68 3.57 -7.73 -15.96
CA ASP A 68 3.97 -9.10 -15.70
C ASP A 68 4.82 -9.16 -14.41
N PRO A 69 4.52 -10.05 -13.46
CA PRO A 69 5.17 -10.09 -12.15
C PRO A 69 6.65 -10.50 -12.21
N ASN A 70 7.08 -11.23 -13.24
CA ASN A 70 8.42 -11.77 -13.35
C ASN A 70 9.37 -10.82 -14.11
N THR A 71 8.84 -10.15 -15.12
CA THR A 71 9.61 -9.35 -16.07
C THR A 71 9.40 -7.85 -15.91
N LEU A 72 8.30 -7.41 -15.29
CA LEU A 72 7.77 -6.05 -15.31
C LEU A 72 7.40 -5.53 -16.71
N ALA A 73 7.22 -6.42 -17.69
CA ALA A 73 6.70 -6.02 -19.00
C ALA A 73 5.27 -5.47 -18.83
N GLN A 74 4.98 -4.31 -19.43
CA GLN A 74 3.65 -3.72 -19.37
C GLN A 74 2.67 -4.56 -20.20
N LEU A 75 1.65 -5.09 -19.54
CA LEU A 75 0.60 -5.92 -20.13
C LEU A 75 -0.60 -5.11 -20.61
N GLY A 76 -0.77 -3.88 -20.10
CA GLY A 76 -1.86 -3.01 -20.49
C GLY A 76 -2.05 -1.84 -19.53
N THR A 77 -3.11 -1.08 -19.77
CA THR A 77 -3.58 0.01 -18.92
C THR A 77 -5.07 -0.13 -18.66
N TRP A 78 -5.54 0.46 -17.57
CA TRP A 78 -6.95 0.55 -17.25
C TRP A 78 -7.29 1.94 -16.73
N ALA A 79 -8.56 2.32 -16.82
CA ALA A 79 -9.05 3.60 -16.32
C ALA A 79 -9.90 3.40 -15.07
N TYR A 80 -9.94 4.40 -14.19
CA TYR A 80 -10.85 4.45 -13.05
C TYR A 80 -11.23 5.90 -12.75
N ALA A 81 -12.33 6.09 -12.04
CA ALA A 81 -12.86 7.41 -11.73
C ALA A 81 -12.22 8.01 -10.47
N GLY A 82 -11.79 9.28 -10.58
CA GLY A 82 -11.25 10.06 -9.48
C GLY A 82 -9.75 9.87 -9.25
N GLU A 83 -9.29 10.25 -8.05
CA GLU A 83 -7.90 10.03 -7.64
C GLU A 83 -7.67 8.57 -7.21
N GLY A 84 -6.41 8.11 -7.29
CA GLY A 84 -5.98 6.81 -6.78
C GLY A 84 -4.79 6.95 -5.83
N TRP A 85 -4.90 6.42 -4.61
CA TRP A 85 -3.89 6.54 -3.56
C TRP A 85 -3.32 5.18 -3.16
N GLY A 86 -4.14 4.30 -2.59
CA GLY A 86 -3.79 2.91 -2.28
C GLY A 86 -4.62 1.92 -3.08
N ILE A 87 -4.06 0.74 -3.32
CA ILE A 87 -4.77 -0.39 -3.95
C ILE A 87 -4.37 -1.68 -3.26
N ALA A 88 -5.35 -2.53 -2.94
CA ALA A 88 -5.11 -3.84 -2.33
C ALA A 88 -6.03 -4.90 -2.94
N TRP A 89 -5.61 -6.16 -2.92
CA TRP A 89 -6.42 -7.31 -3.31
C TRP A 89 -6.58 -8.24 -2.11
N ASP A 90 -7.79 -8.77 -1.89
CA ASP A 90 -8.05 -9.75 -0.82
C ASP A 90 -7.39 -11.11 -1.06
N GLY A 91 -6.92 -11.39 -2.27
CA GLY A 91 -6.45 -12.71 -2.67
C GLY A 91 -7.55 -13.59 -3.27
N ASP A 92 -8.76 -13.05 -3.44
CA ASP A 92 -9.93 -13.70 -3.99
C ASP A 92 -10.69 -12.77 -4.96
N ALA A 93 -11.81 -12.19 -4.53
CA ALA A 93 -12.78 -11.55 -5.43
C ALA A 93 -12.71 -10.01 -5.42
N ALA A 94 -12.14 -9.36 -4.41
CA ALA A 94 -12.24 -7.92 -4.22
C ALA A 94 -10.91 -7.19 -4.36
N VAL A 95 -10.91 -6.14 -5.19
CA VAL A 95 -9.84 -5.14 -5.28
C VAL A 95 -10.34 -3.83 -4.67
N TYR A 96 -9.60 -3.32 -3.70
CA TYR A 96 -9.92 -2.09 -2.96
C TYR A 96 -9.07 -0.94 -3.48
N LEU A 97 -9.66 0.23 -3.64
CA LEU A 97 -8.95 1.45 -4.04
C LEU A 97 -9.34 2.61 -3.11
N SER A 98 -8.34 3.23 -2.49
CA SER A 98 -8.50 4.47 -1.73
C SER A 98 -8.13 5.67 -2.58
N ASN A 99 -8.63 6.85 -2.21
CA ASN A 99 -8.42 8.10 -2.93
C ASN A 99 -8.16 9.30 -2.00
N GLY A 100 -7.72 9.05 -0.76
CA GLY A 100 -7.54 10.09 0.24
C GLY A 100 -8.82 10.63 0.88
N SER A 101 -10.01 10.23 0.43
CA SER A 101 -11.28 10.50 1.11
C SER A 101 -11.55 9.48 2.24
N SER A 102 -12.74 9.52 2.82
CA SER A 102 -13.25 8.53 3.77
C SER A 102 -14.02 7.38 3.11
N THR A 103 -13.76 7.12 1.83
CA THR A 103 -14.42 6.06 1.07
C THR A 103 -13.43 5.15 0.36
N ILE A 104 -13.80 3.89 0.20
CA ILE A 104 -13.06 2.88 -0.55
C ILE A 104 -13.91 2.40 -1.71
N GLN A 105 -13.40 2.48 -2.93
CA GLN A 105 -14.01 1.83 -4.09
C GLN A 105 -13.67 0.35 -4.07
N VAL A 106 -14.66 -0.50 -4.36
CA VAL A 106 -14.49 -1.96 -4.42
C VAL A 106 -14.80 -2.46 -5.82
N PHE A 107 -13.86 -3.15 -6.44
CA PHE A 107 -13.98 -3.74 -7.76
C PHE A 107 -13.95 -5.25 -7.67
N HIS A 108 -14.57 -5.94 -8.65
CA HIS A 108 -14.38 -7.37 -8.78
C HIS A 108 -13.01 -7.66 -9.41
N ALA A 109 -12.23 -8.57 -8.84
CA ALA A 109 -10.91 -8.89 -9.33
C ALA A 109 -10.91 -9.38 -10.79
N SER A 110 -12.01 -9.99 -11.29
CA SER A 110 -12.10 -10.44 -12.70
C SER A 110 -12.33 -9.33 -13.70
N ASN A 111 -12.73 -8.13 -13.25
CA ASN A 111 -13.13 -7.06 -14.15
C ASN A 111 -12.81 -5.65 -13.64
N TYR A 112 -11.89 -5.50 -12.69
CA TYR A 112 -11.51 -4.17 -12.17
C TYR A 112 -11.01 -3.23 -13.27
N THR A 113 -10.45 -3.78 -14.35
CA THR A 113 -9.96 -3.04 -15.51
C THR A 113 -11.07 -2.35 -16.32
N ALA A 114 -12.34 -2.71 -16.12
CA ALA A 114 -13.47 -1.97 -16.69
C ALA A 114 -13.68 -0.59 -16.03
N GLY A 115 -13.04 -0.33 -14.89
CA GLY A 115 -13.07 0.98 -14.24
C GLY A 115 -14.37 1.32 -13.52
N VAL A 116 -15.31 0.38 -13.44
CA VAL A 116 -16.60 0.55 -12.75
C VAL A 116 -16.56 -0.20 -11.41
N PRO A 117 -16.62 0.49 -10.26
CA PRO A 117 -16.66 -0.18 -8.97
C PRO A 117 -18.00 -0.91 -8.80
N LEU A 118 -17.95 -2.08 -8.13
CA LEU A 118 -19.15 -2.80 -7.68
C LEU A 118 -19.93 -1.99 -6.65
N ARG A 119 -19.20 -1.33 -5.75
CA ARG A 119 -19.73 -0.51 -4.67
C ARG A 119 -18.65 0.41 -4.11
N THR A 120 -19.09 1.35 -3.29
CA THR A 120 -18.23 2.20 -2.47
C THR A 120 -18.56 1.97 -1.00
N VAL A 121 -17.53 1.88 -0.16
CA VAL A 121 -17.65 1.69 1.29
C VAL A 121 -17.26 2.97 2.00
N ALA A 122 -18.13 3.49 2.87
CA ALA A 122 -17.80 4.61 3.73
C ALA A 122 -17.04 4.08 4.96
N VAL A 123 -15.86 4.63 5.23
CA VAL A 123 -15.02 4.24 6.35
C VAL A 123 -15.28 5.14 7.54
N THR A 124 -15.60 4.54 8.69
CA THR A 124 -15.91 5.28 9.92
C THR A 124 -15.19 4.72 11.13
N ASN A 125 -14.82 5.59 12.07
CA ASN A 125 -14.33 5.23 13.40
C ASN A 125 -15.30 5.81 14.44
N GLY A 126 -15.96 4.94 15.20
CA GLY A 126 -17.01 5.38 16.14
C GLY A 126 -18.15 6.14 15.45
N GLY A 127 -18.48 5.78 14.19
CA GLY A 127 -19.51 6.46 13.38
C GLY A 127 -19.05 7.75 12.70
N LEU A 128 -17.83 8.24 12.97
CA LEU A 128 -17.28 9.42 12.31
C LEU A 128 -16.45 9.05 11.09
N PRO A 129 -16.63 9.71 9.93
CA PRO A 129 -15.82 9.46 8.75
C PRO A 129 -14.33 9.73 9.00
N ILE A 130 -13.45 8.85 8.50
CA ILE A 130 -12.00 9.05 8.57
C ILE A 130 -11.47 9.34 7.17
N ALA A 131 -10.96 10.54 6.94
CA ALA A 131 -10.34 10.90 5.66
C ALA A 131 -8.87 10.49 5.61
N ARG A 132 -8.22 10.77 4.47
CA ARG A 132 -6.78 10.56 4.24
C ARG A 132 -6.35 9.09 4.26
N LEU A 133 -7.26 8.18 3.92
CA LEU A 133 -6.92 6.78 3.65
C LEU A 133 -5.97 6.71 2.46
N ASN A 134 -4.79 6.18 2.69
CA ASN A 134 -3.70 6.15 1.73
C ASN A 134 -3.38 4.71 1.33
N GLU A 135 -2.15 4.26 1.50
CA GLU A 135 -1.72 2.89 1.22
C GLU A 135 -2.61 1.84 1.93
N LEU A 136 -2.89 0.74 1.24
CA LEU A 136 -3.85 -0.30 1.64
C LEU A 136 -3.17 -1.66 1.60
N GLU A 137 -3.54 -2.55 2.52
CA GLU A 137 -3.19 -3.97 2.47
C GLU A 137 -4.29 -4.83 3.09
N VAL A 138 -4.51 -6.05 2.57
CA VAL A 138 -5.46 -7.00 3.19
C VAL A 138 -4.72 -7.96 4.11
N VAL A 139 -4.91 -7.77 5.41
CA VAL A 139 -4.28 -8.56 6.48
C VAL A 139 -5.36 -9.39 7.16
N CYS A 140 -5.31 -10.71 6.96
CA CYS A 140 -6.19 -11.69 7.61
C CYS A 140 -7.70 -11.38 7.51
N GLY A 141 -8.09 -10.88 6.33
CA GLY A 141 -9.50 -10.54 6.00
C GLY A 141 -9.90 -9.12 6.38
N GLU A 142 -9.04 -8.35 7.03
CA GLU A 142 -9.26 -6.93 7.31
C GLU A 142 -8.54 -6.06 6.27
N LEU A 143 -9.15 -4.93 5.92
CA LEU A 143 -8.49 -3.91 5.09
C LEU A 143 -7.72 -2.95 6.00
N TRP A 144 -6.40 -3.01 5.93
CA TRP A 144 -5.52 -2.12 6.68
C TRP A 144 -5.20 -0.90 5.82
N ALA A 145 -5.21 0.28 6.42
CA ALA A 145 -4.93 1.52 5.71
C ALA A 145 -4.00 2.45 6.49
N ASN A 146 -3.02 3.02 5.81
CA ASN A 146 -2.32 4.20 6.30
C ASN A 146 -3.29 5.39 6.35
N VAL A 147 -3.22 6.19 7.43
CA VAL A 147 -3.85 7.51 7.46
C VAL A 147 -2.78 8.57 7.22
N TRP A 148 -2.83 9.24 6.06
CA TRP A 148 -1.78 10.15 5.61
C TRP A 148 -1.54 11.30 6.60
N LEU A 149 -0.25 11.65 6.78
CA LEU A 149 0.27 12.60 7.77
C LEU A 149 0.15 12.15 9.23
N THR A 150 -0.22 10.90 9.47
CA THR A 150 -0.21 10.30 10.82
C THR A 150 0.82 9.18 10.91
N THR A 151 0.89 8.59 12.09
CA THR A 151 1.70 7.39 12.41
C THR A 151 0.81 6.20 12.71
N VAL A 152 -0.47 6.27 12.31
CA VAL A 152 -1.48 5.28 12.64
C VAL A 152 -1.86 4.49 11.39
N LEU A 153 -1.98 3.17 11.57
CA LEU A 153 -2.73 2.30 10.68
C LEU A 153 -4.12 2.12 11.25
N VAL A 154 -5.14 2.11 10.40
CA VAL A 154 -6.48 1.67 10.79
C VAL A 154 -6.75 0.29 10.22
N ARG A 155 -7.44 -0.53 11.00
CA ARG A 155 -7.94 -1.86 10.63
C ARG A 155 -9.43 -1.70 10.33
N ILE A 156 -9.85 -2.00 9.11
CA ILE A 156 -11.20 -1.75 8.62
C ILE A 156 -11.85 -3.09 8.29
N ASP A 157 -13.07 -3.31 8.78
CA ASP A 157 -13.92 -4.37 8.26
C ASP A 157 -14.34 -4.00 6.82
N PRO A 158 -13.90 -4.75 5.78
CA PRO A 158 -14.17 -4.40 4.39
C PRO A 158 -15.64 -4.56 3.98
N ALA A 159 -16.45 -5.28 4.77
CA ALA A 159 -17.88 -5.41 4.53
C ALA A 159 -18.61 -4.13 4.92
N THR A 160 -18.34 -3.64 6.14
CA THR A 160 -19.09 -2.55 6.77
C THR A 160 -18.42 -1.18 6.65
N GLY A 161 -17.09 -1.13 6.50
CA GLY A 161 -16.30 0.09 6.57
C GLY A 161 -16.01 0.58 7.99
N VAL A 162 -16.43 -0.18 9.02
CA VAL A 162 -16.16 0.19 10.41
C VAL A 162 -14.69 -0.09 10.73
N VAL A 163 -14.02 0.88 11.35
CA VAL A 163 -12.70 0.68 11.94
C VAL A 163 -12.84 -0.22 13.16
N VAL A 164 -12.21 -1.40 13.09
CA VAL A 164 -12.21 -2.42 14.16
C VAL A 164 -10.99 -2.32 15.07
N GLY A 165 -9.98 -1.54 14.69
CA GLY A 165 -8.79 -1.31 15.51
C GLY A 165 -7.85 -0.28 14.89
N THR A 166 -6.91 0.20 15.69
CA THR A 166 -5.86 1.12 15.24
C THR A 166 -4.50 0.68 15.75
N VAL A 167 -3.48 0.75 14.90
CA VAL A 167 -2.12 0.38 15.25
C VAL A 167 -1.24 1.63 15.22
N ASP A 168 -0.59 1.92 16.34
CA ASP A 168 0.28 3.08 16.50
C ASP A 168 1.75 2.73 16.19
N MET A 169 2.28 3.34 15.12
CA MET A 169 3.64 3.13 14.63
C MET A 169 4.62 4.24 15.03
N ARG A 170 4.26 5.14 15.95
CA ARG A 170 5.16 6.23 16.41
C ARG A 170 6.52 5.71 16.86
N GLY A 171 6.55 4.55 17.52
CA GLY A 171 7.78 3.92 18.01
C GLY A 171 8.82 3.63 16.92
N LEU A 172 8.40 3.36 15.67
CA LEU A 172 9.32 3.13 14.56
C LEU A 172 10.09 4.41 14.21
N LEU A 173 9.38 5.55 14.10
CA LEU A 173 9.99 6.85 13.87
C LEU A 173 10.93 7.24 15.01
N THR A 174 10.49 7.09 16.26
CA THR A 174 11.30 7.40 17.44
C THR A 174 12.61 6.62 17.43
N ARG A 175 12.58 5.32 17.11
CA ARG A 175 13.79 4.48 17.01
C ARG A 175 14.72 4.93 15.89
N MET A 176 14.19 5.31 14.73
CA MET A 176 15.02 5.78 13.62
C MET A 176 15.71 7.13 13.90
N VAL A 177 14.99 8.06 14.53
CA VAL A 177 15.55 9.37 14.91
C VAL A 177 16.60 9.19 16.00
N ALA A 178 16.28 8.44 17.07
CA ALA A 178 17.22 8.18 18.16
C ALA A 178 18.47 7.43 17.69
N GLY A 179 18.33 6.54 16.71
CA GLY A 179 19.45 5.82 16.10
C GLY A 179 20.26 6.62 15.08
N GLY A 180 19.92 7.90 14.84
CA GLY A 180 20.63 8.76 13.88
C GLY A 180 20.50 8.35 12.41
N VAL A 181 19.55 7.46 12.09
CA VAL A 181 19.37 6.95 10.73
C VAL A 181 18.33 7.74 9.95
N PHE A 182 17.52 8.56 10.62
CA PHE A 182 16.50 9.38 10.00
C PHE A 182 16.58 10.83 10.47
N ASP A 183 16.59 11.74 9.49
CA ASP A 183 16.69 13.17 9.71
C ASP A 183 15.33 13.74 10.16
N GLU A 184 15.28 14.25 11.39
CA GLU A 184 14.12 14.91 11.97
C GLU A 184 13.66 16.14 11.13
N ALA A 185 14.56 16.81 10.42
CA ALA A 185 14.19 17.88 9.50
C ALA A 185 13.38 17.36 8.29
N LYS A 186 13.69 16.17 7.78
CA LYS A 186 12.88 15.50 6.73
C LYS A 186 11.51 15.07 7.23
N ARG A 187 11.37 14.74 8.51
CA ARG A 187 10.06 14.50 9.14
C ARG A 187 9.22 15.78 9.14
N ARG A 188 9.83 16.89 9.56
CA ARG A 188 9.16 18.20 9.70
C ARG A 188 8.79 18.83 8.37
N SER A 189 9.48 18.49 7.29
CA SER A 189 9.11 18.96 5.95
C SER A 189 7.83 18.31 5.39
N GLY A 190 7.23 17.34 6.10
CA GLY A 190 6.01 16.65 5.68
C GLY A 190 6.21 15.65 4.52
N GLY A 191 7.44 15.59 3.97
CA GLY A 191 7.83 14.72 2.87
C GLY A 191 7.96 13.25 3.27
N ALA A 192 8.44 13.00 4.49
CA ALA A 192 8.86 11.67 4.93
C ALA A 192 7.90 11.09 5.98
N VAL A 193 6.83 10.44 5.49
CA VAL A 193 5.70 9.96 6.30
C VAL A 193 5.51 8.45 6.20
N LEU A 194 4.92 7.85 7.23
CA LEU A 194 4.48 6.45 7.23
C LEU A 194 3.55 6.22 6.03
N ASN A 195 3.92 5.29 5.15
CA ASN A 195 3.15 4.93 3.96
C ASN A 195 3.76 3.67 3.31
N GLY A 196 2.99 2.58 3.26
CA GLY A 196 3.44 1.30 2.74
C GLY A 196 3.27 0.20 3.78
N ILE A 197 2.35 -0.71 3.50
CA ILE A 197 2.06 -1.92 4.27
C ILE A 197 2.20 -3.09 3.30
N ALA A 198 2.84 -4.17 3.73
CA ALA A 198 2.84 -5.41 2.95
C ALA A 198 2.71 -6.60 3.88
N TRP A 199 1.87 -7.55 3.51
CA TRP A 199 1.59 -8.73 4.31
C TRP A 199 1.99 -9.99 3.55
N ASP A 200 2.93 -10.72 4.13
CA ASP A 200 3.28 -12.06 3.68
C ASP A 200 2.52 -13.07 4.55
N ARG A 201 1.70 -13.93 3.93
CA ARG A 201 0.89 -14.93 4.64
C ARG A 201 1.70 -16.15 5.10
N GLY A 202 2.98 -16.25 4.74
CA GLY A 202 3.76 -17.47 4.96
C GLY A 202 3.47 -18.54 3.90
N GLY A 203 4.33 -19.56 3.81
CA GLY A 203 4.22 -20.66 2.84
C GLY A 203 5.23 -20.58 1.68
N ALA A 204 5.53 -21.74 1.09
CA ALA A 204 6.68 -22.01 0.21
C ALA A 204 6.67 -21.37 -1.20
N GLY A 205 6.03 -20.22 -1.39
CA GLY A 205 5.94 -19.53 -2.68
C GLY A 205 6.76 -18.24 -2.74
N GLY A 206 6.52 -17.28 -1.84
CA GLY A 206 7.23 -16.01 -1.86
C GLY A 206 8.61 -16.16 -1.22
N GLY A 207 9.70 -15.90 -1.96
CA GLY A 207 11.09 -15.98 -1.47
C GLY A 207 11.49 -15.05 -0.31
N HIS A 208 10.52 -14.55 0.47
CA HIS A 208 10.65 -13.66 1.63
C HIS A 208 9.84 -14.12 2.86
N ALA A 209 8.97 -15.12 2.71
CA ALA A 209 8.23 -15.72 3.80
C ALA A 209 9.18 -16.48 4.72
N LYS A 210 9.08 -16.28 6.05
CA LYS A 210 9.53 -17.32 6.97
C LYS A 210 8.63 -18.54 6.72
N ALA A 211 9.23 -19.72 6.61
CA ALA A 211 8.54 -20.95 6.18
C ALA A 211 7.21 -21.18 6.92
N ASP A 212 7.11 -20.74 8.18
CA ASP A 212 6.01 -21.05 9.08
C ASP A 212 5.44 -19.83 9.84
N ALA A 213 5.79 -18.59 9.47
CA ALA A 213 5.32 -17.40 10.19
C ALA A 213 4.91 -16.30 9.20
N PRO A 214 3.68 -15.76 9.33
CA PRO A 214 3.26 -14.67 8.50
C PRO A 214 3.93 -13.36 8.96
N THR A 215 4.22 -12.48 8.01
CA THR A 215 5.12 -11.34 8.22
C THR A 215 4.48 -10.04 7.76
N LEU A 216 4.35 -9.08 8.67
CA LEU A 216 3.89 -7.72 8.35
C LEU A 216 5.09 -6.80 8.17
N TRP A 217 5.13 -6.14 7.02
CA TRP A 217 6.17 -5.18 6.67
C TRP A 217 5.59 -3.78 6.58
N VAL A 218 6.31 -2.81 7.15
CA VAL A 218 5.90 -1.41 7.15
C VAL A 218 7.07 -0.51 6.79
N THR A 219 6.82 0.52 6.00
CA THR A 219 7.81 1.54 5.65
C THR A 219 7.17 2.92 5.49
N GLY A 220 7.91 3.86 4.93
CA GLY A 220 7.43 5.20 4.66
C GLY A 220 8.14 5.86 3.50
N LYS A 221 7.55 6.96 3.03
CA LYS A 221 8.15 7.80 2.00
C LYS A 221 9.47 8.33 2.53
N TRP A 222 10.54 8.17 1.75
CA TRP A 222 11.90 8.55 2.11
C TRP A 222 12.46 7.90 3.38
N TRP A 223 11.84 6.83 3.88
CA TRP A 223 12.39 6.08 4.98
C TRP A 223 13.60 5.26 4.50
N PRO A 224 14.70 5.23 5.28
CA PRO A 224 15.88 4.44 4.95
C PRO A 224 15.72 2.95 5.31
N ARG A 225 14.57 2.57 5.87
CA ARG A 225 14.31 1.22 6.42
C ARG A 225 12.91 0.74 6.09
N VAL A 226 12.79 -0.57 5.95
CA VAL A 226 11.55 -1.34 6.03
C VAL A 226 11.61 -2.13 7.33
N PHE A 227 10.50 -2.18 8.05
CA PHE A 227 10.39 -2.88 9.32
C PHE A 227 9.52 -4.11 9.15
N GLU A 228 10.04 -5.27 9.53
CA GLU A 228 9.19 -6.38 9.97
C GLU A 228 8.61 -5.99 11.34
N VAL A 229 7.29 -6.08 11.50
CA VAL A 229 6.58 -5.69 12.72
C VAL A 229 5.64 -6.80 13.18
N THR A 230 5.49 -6.93 14.49
CA THR A 230 4.39 -7.68 15.12
C THR A 230 3.39 -6.69 15.68
N VAL A 231 2.11 -7.06 15.66
CA VAL A 231 1.04 -6.26 16.25
C VAL A 231 0.45 -7.06 17.40
N ASP A 232 0.71 -6.58 18.61
CA ASP A 232 0.23 -7.18 19.86
C ASP A 232 -1.19 -6.69 20.15
N ASP A 233 -2.14 -7.11 19.30
CA ASP A 233 -3.56 -6.79 19.45
C ASP A 233 -4.35 -8.12 19.50
N PRO A 234 -4.96 -8.47 20.64
CA PRO A 234 -5.69 -9.73 20.79
C PRO A 234 -6.97 -9.78 19.94
N ALA A 235 -7.43 -8.65 19.40
CA ALA A 235 -8.56 -8.59 18.48
C ALA A 235 -8.14 -8.85 17.02
N VAL A 236 -6.85 -9.00 16.71
CA VAL A 236 -6.45 -9.54 15.41
C VAL A 236 -6.65 -11.05 15.45
N ASP A 237 -7.62 -11.54 14.68
CA ASP A 237 -7.84 -12.96 14.50
C ASP A 237 -6.77 -13.55 13.57
N TRP A 238 -5.60 -13.84 14.12
CA TRP A 238 -4.51 -14.48 13.39
C TRP A 238 -4.89 -15.88 12.86
N GLY A 239 -5.96 -16.50 13.40
CA GLY A 239 -6.51 -17.76 12.91
C GLY A 239 -7.12 -17.65 11.50
N LYS A 240 -7.69 -16.49 11.13
CA LYS A 240 -8.15 -16.22 9.76
C LYS A 240 -7.03 -16.17 8.73
N CYS A 241 -5.78 -16.00 9.15
CA CYS A 241 -4.64 -16.03 8.25
C CYS A 241 -4.31 -17.45 7.74
N ALA A 242 -4.74 -18.50 8.44
CA ALA A 242 -4.33 -19.89 8.19
C ALA A 242 -5.12 -20.61 7.07
N GLY A 243 -6.21 -20.03 6.54
CA GLY A 243 -7.13 -20.70 5.61
C GLY A 243 -7.26 -20.06 4.21
N LEU A 244 -6.55 -18.98 3.92
CA LEU A 244 -6.61 -18.30 2.61
C LEU A 244 -5.54 -18.85 1.67
N PRO A 245 -5.85 -19.14 0.39
CA PRO A 245 -4.86 -19.66 -0.55
C PRO A 245 -3.66 -18.72 -0.66
N ALA A 246 -2.46 -19.30 -0.66
CA ALA A 246 -1.21 -18.55 -0.75
C ALA A 246 -1.20 -17.74 -2.05
N ALA A 247 -1.10 -16.42 -1.96
CA ALA A 247 -0.79 -15.57 -3.11
C ALA A 247 0.72 -15.66 -3.41
N GLY A 248 1.22 -16.87 -3.68
CA GLY A 248 2.64 -17.11 -3.97
C GLY A 248 3.02 -16.40 -5.26
N LEU A 249 3.93 -15.43 -5.20
CA LEU A 249 4.80 -15.16 -6.36
C LEU A 249 5.68 -16.41 -6.51
N PRO A 250 5.82 -16.99 -7.71
CA PRO A 250 6.79 -18.08 -7.91
C PRO A 250 8.22 -17.62 -7.60
#